data_AF-A0A4U7EKV9-F1
#
_entry.id   AF-A0A4U7EKV9-F1
#
_cell.length_a   1.000
_cell.length_b   1.000
_cell.length_c   1.000
_cell.angle_alpha   90.00
_cell.angle_beta   90.00
_cell.angle_gamma   90.00
#
_symmetry.space_group_name_H-M   'P 1'
#
loop_
_entity.id
_entity.type
_entity.pdbx_description
1 polymer ?
#
loop_
_entity_poly.entity_id
_entity_poly.type
_entity_poly.pdbx_seq_one_letter_code
_entity_poly.pdbx_strand_id
1 'polypeptide(L)'
;MSLAAETREAVRANPFVRDALRAGLVNHSAAATWLAERADLDGDPDAIAAALRRFREDLPAYETEARTASVTMRSGVGVVDDANAADADDGDPGDVPLLRVGGAGVVDGGDRTAILAAGDVDPAAR
;
A
#
# COMPACT_ATOMS: atom_id res chain seq x y z
N MET A 1 -31.46 0.30 -1.48
CA MET A 1 -30.75 1.55 -1.17
C MET A 1 -30.42 2.23 -2.50
N SER A 2 -29.69 3.35 -2.56
CA SER A 2 -29.17 3.85 -3.84
C SER A 2 -27.73 3.38 -4.03
N LEU A 3 -27.31 3.14 -5.27
CA LEU A 3 -25.93 2.77 -5.59
C LEU A 3 -24.91 3.78 -5.03
N ALA A 4 -25.26 5.07 -5.02
CA ALA A 4 -24.41 6.10 -4.42
C ALA A 4 -24.28 5.97 -2.89
N ALA A 5 -25.32 5.52 -2.19
CA ALA A 5 -25.23 5.24 -0.76
C ALA A 5 -24.38 3.98 -0.51
N GLU A 6 -24.60 2.92 -1.28
CA GLU A 6 -23.84 1.67 -1.20
C GLU A 6 -22.35 1.88 -1.52
N THR A 7 -22.04 2.69 -2.54
CA THR A 7 -20.66 3.11 -2.85
C THR A 7 -19.99 3.81 -1.68
N ARG A 8 -20.72 4.70 -0.97
CA ARG A 8 -20.17 5.38 0.22
C ARG A 8 -19.89 4.40 1.35
N GLU A 9 -20.79 3.44 1.58
CA GLU A 9 -20.55 2.40 2.59
C GLU A 9 -19.36 1.51 2.20
N ALA A 10 -19.23 1.12 0.93
CA ALA A 10 -18.10 0.35 0.44
C ALA A 10 -16.76 1.10 0.61
N VAL A 11 -16.73 2.41 0.35
CA VAL A 11 -15.55 3.27 0.62
C VAL A 11 -15.26 3.35 2.12
N ARG A 12 -16.28 3.42 3.00
CA ARG A 12 -16.07 3.43 4.46
C ARG A 12 -15.55 2.10 4.99
N ALA A 13 -15.98 0.98 4.40
CA ALA A 13 -15.48 -0.36 4.73
C ALA A 13 -14.03 -0.59 4.29
N ASN A 14 -13.51 0.24 3.36
CA ASN A 14 -12.16 0.11 2.78
C ASN A 14 -11.33 1.39 3.01
N PRO A 15 -10.65 1.53 4.16
CA PRO A 15 -9.94 2.77 4.54
C PRO A 15 -8.93 3.25 3.50
N PHE A 16 -8.21 2.34 2.84
CA PHE A 16 -7.23 2.72 1.82
C PHE A 16 -7.87 3.41 0.60
N VAL A 17 -9.08 3.01 0.20
CA VAL A 17 -9.83 3.67 -0.89
C VAL A 17 -10.26 5.06 -0.45
N ARG A 18 -10.77 5.19 0.79
CA ARG A 18 -11.17 6.47 1.36
C ARG A 18 -10.01 7.45 1.43
N ASP A 19 -8.87 7.04 1.96
CA ASP A 19 -7.70 7.90 2.13
C ASP A 19 -7.12 8.32 0.77
N ALA A 20 -7.01 7.38 -0.18
CA ALA A 20 -6.58 7.71 -1.54
C ALA A 20 -7.56 8.67 -2.26
N LEU A 21 -8.87 8.54 -2.01
CA LEU A 21 -9.89 9.41 -2.59
C LEU A 21 -9.78 10.83 -2.03
N ARG A 22 -9.61 10.97 -0.70
CA ARG A 22 -9.35 12.26 -0.02
C ARG A 22 -8.07 12.91 -0.52
N ALA A 23 -7.01 12.12 -0.72
CA ALA A 23 -5.72 12.59 -1.22
C ALA A 23 -5.73 12.95 -2.73
N GLY A 24 -6.81 12.61 -3.46
CA GLY A 24 -6.90 12.86 -4.90
C GLY A 24 -6.00 11.96 -5.75
N LEU A 25 -5.58 10.81 -5.21
CA LEU A 25 -4.68 9.86 -5.87
C LEU A 25 -5.42 8.75 -6.63
N VAL A 26 -6.74 8.64 -6.46
CA VAL A 26 -7.55 7.56 -7.03
C VAL A 26 -7.85 7.77 -8.51
N ASN A 27 -7.54 6.76 -9.32
CA ASN A 27 -8.22 6.55 -10.59
C ASN A 27 -9.62 5.97 -10.32
N HIS A 28 -10.65 6.77 -10.60
CA HIS A 28 -12.03 6.46 -10.24
C HIS A 28 -12.58 5.22 -10.95
N SER A 29 -12.17 4.98 -12.21
CA SER A 29 -12.58 3.80 -12.96
C SER A 29 -11.94 2.54 -12.39
N ALA A 30 -10.64 2.60 -12.08
CA ALA A 30 -9.94 1.47 -11.47
C ALA A 30 -10.50 1.13 -10.07
N ALA A 31 -10.79 2.15 -9.26
CA ALA A 31 -11.41 1.95 -7.96
C ALA A 31 -12.83 1.39 -8.08
N ALA A 32 -13.61 1.82 -9.07
CA ALA A 32 -14.94 1.27 -9.31
C ALA A 32 -14.90 -0.22 -9.69
N THR A 33 -14.02 -0.61 -10.61
CA THR A 33 -13.80 -2.02 -10.95
C THR A 33 -13.36 -2.83 -9.73
N TRP A 34 -12.42 -2.30 -8.95
CA TRP A 34 -11.96 -2.97 -7.73
C TRP A 34 -13.09 -3.16 -6.71
N LEU A 35 -13.95 -2.15 -6.51
CA LEU A 35 -15.08 -2.25 -5.59
C LEU A 35 -16.10 -3.29 -6.06
N ALA A 36 -16.39 -3.34 -7.37
CA ALA A 36 -17.29 -4.32 -7.94
C ALA A 36 -16.73 -5.76 -7.81
N GLU A 37 -15.46 -5.97 -8.17
CA GLU A 37 -14.89 -7.31 -8.26
C GLU A 37 -14.36 -7.86 -6.93
N ARG A 38 -13.84 -6.98 -6.05
CA ARG A 38 -13.14 -7.41 -4.83
C ARG A 38 -13.84 -7.02 -3.54
N ALA A 39 -14.70 -6.01 -3.58
CA ALA A 39 -15.51 -5.60 -2.44
C ALA A 39 -16.99 -5.96 -2.57
N ASP A 40 -17.35 -6.76 -3.59
CA ASP A 40 -18.70 -7.30 -3.83
C ASP A 40 -19.79 -6.20 -3.90
N LEU A 41 -19.43 -5.04 -4.45
CA LEU A 41 -20.38 -3.96 -4.68
C LEU A 41 -21.13 -4.18 -6.00
N ASP A 42 -22.42 -4.51 -5.91
CA ASP A 42 -23.28 -4.66 -7.09
C ASP A 42 -23.53 -3.29 -7.76
N GLY A 43 -23.40 -3.25 -9.09
CA GLY A 43 -23.61 -2.05 -9.89
C GLY A 43 -22.70 -1.92 -11.10
N ASP A 44 -23.10 -1.04 -12.01
CA ASP A 44 -22.28 -0.67 -13.18
C ASP A 44 -21.02 0.10 -12.73
N PRO A 45 -19.80 -0.35 -13.09
CA PRO A 45 -18.55 0.35 -12.75
C PRO A 45 -18.54 1.83 -13.15
N ASP A 46 -19.18 2.21 -14.26
CA ASP A 46 -19.23 3.63 -14.66
C ASP A 46 -20.11 4.46 -13.72
N ALA A 47 -21.22 3.89 -13.26
CA ALA A 47 -22.10 4.51 -12.27
C ALA A 47 -21.42 4.61 -10.89
N ILE A 48 -20.66 3.58 -10.50
CA ILE A 48 -19.84 3.60 -9.28
C ILE A 48 -18.75 4.68 -9.40
N ALA A 49 -18.04 4.77 -10.53
CA ALA A 49 -17.01 5.77 -10.75
C ALA A 49 -17.58 7.20 -10.66
N ALA A 50 -18.78 7.44 -11.20
CA ALA A 50 -19.49 8.71 -11.06
C ALA A 50 -19.86 9.02 -9.60
N ALA A 51 -20.34 8.01 -8.86
CA ALA A 51 -20.63 8.14 -7.44
C ALA A 51 -19.38 8.46 -6.61
N LEU A 52 -18.23 7.85 -6.93
CA LEU A 52 -16.94 8.15 -6.29
C LEU A 52 -16.50 9.60 -6.55
N ARG A 53 -16.61 10.09 -7.79
CA ARG A 53 -16.25 11.49 -8.13
C ARG A 53 -17.06 12.48 -7.31
N ARG A 54 -18.38 12.26 -7.24
CA ARG A 54 -19.28 13.08 -6.44
C ARG A 54 -18.96 12.98 -4.95
N PHE A 55 -18.75 11.77 -4.43
CA PHE A 55 -18.47 11.58 -3.03
C PHE A 55 -17.14 12.19 -2.59
N ARG A 56 -16.14 12.23 -3.47
CA ARG A 56 -14.88 12.92 -3.22
C ARG A 56 -15.09 14.40 -2.86
N GLU A 57 -16.03 15.07 -3.52
CA GLU A 57 -16.35 16.48 -3.25
C GLU A 57 -16.97 16.69 -1.87
N ASP A 58 -17.63 15.65 -1.33
CA ASP A 58 -18.25 15.66 0.00
C ASP A 58 -17.24 15.32 1.12
N LEU A 59 -16.04 14.84 0.79
CA LEU A 59 -15.07 14.36 1.77
C LEU A 59 -14.23 15.50 2.37
N PRO A 60 -13.91 15.42 3.68
CA PRO A 60 -12.97 16.37 4.27
C PRO A 60 -11.60 16.21 3.62
N ALA A 61 -10.88 17.32 3.49
CA ALA A 61 -9.53 17.36 2.95
C ALA A 61 -8.63 16.31 3.61
N TYR A 62 -7.73 15.69 2.84
CA TYR A 62 -6.69 14.85 3.41
C TYR A 62 -5.67 15.75 4.11
N GLU A 63 -5.52 15.58 5.42
CA GLU A 63 -4.57 16.35 6.22
C GLU A 63 -3.29 15.54 6.36
N THR A 64 -2.15 16.18 6.12
CA THR A 64 -0.82 15.62 6.32
C THR A 64 -0.05 16.48 7.31
N GLU A 65 0.85 15.83 8.04
CA GLU A 65 1.79 16.55 8.90
C GLU A 65 3.15 16.59 8.21
N ALA A 66 3.77 17.77 8.17
CA ALA A 66 5.12 17.88 7.65
C ALA A 66 6.09 17.14 8.59
N ARG A 67 6.84 16.18 8.03
CA ARG A 67 7.86 15.41 8.74
C ARG A 67 9.18 15.47 7.99
N THR A 68 10.28 15.46 8.72
CA THR A 68 11.62 15.40 8.11
C THR A 68 12.07 13.95 8.07
N ALA A 69 12.18 13.40 6.87
CA ALA A 69 12.66 12.05 6.65
C ALA A 69 13.58 11.99 5.42
N SER A 70 14.58 11.12 5.48
CA SER A 70 15.40 10.73 4.34
C SER A 70 14.95 9.37 3.84
N VAL A 71 14.75 9.26 2.52
CA VAL A 71 14.43 8.00 1.86
C VAL A 71 15.64 7.55 1.06
N THR A 72 16.04 6.29 1.24
CA THR A 72 17.07 5.63 0.43
C THR A 72 16.47 4.39 -0.20
N MET A 73 16.75 4.19 -1.49
CA MET A 73 16.31 3.01 -2.23
C MET A 73 17.52 2.16 -2.61
N ARG A 74 17.39 0.84 -2.46
CA ARG A 74 18.38 -0.14 -2.92
C ARG A 74 17.68 -1.22 -3.71
N SER A 75 17.93 -1.25 -5.01
CA SER A 75 17.49 -2.34 -5.89
C SER A 75 18.44 -3.53 -5.79
N GLY A 76 17.97 -4.69 -6.26
CA GLY A 76 18.77 -5.90 -6.28
C GLY A 76 18.82 -6.60 -4.93
N VAL A 77 17.72 -6.57 -4.17
CA VAL A 77 17.62 -7.26 -2.88
C VAL A 77 16.65 -8.44 -2.95
N GLY A 78 16.88 -9.41 -2.09
CA GLY A 78 16.08 -10.62 -1.94
C GLY A 78 15.45 -10.65 -0.55
N VAL A 79 14.34 -11.36 -0.40
CA VAL A 79 13.78 -11.68 0.92
C VAL A 79 13.77 -13.19 1.08
N VAL A 80 14.45 -13.67 2.11
CA VAL A 80 14.56 -15.07 2.48
C VAL A 80 13.88 -15.29 3.83
N ASP A 81 13.34 -16.48 4.05
CA ASP A 81 12.82 -16.89 5.35
C ASP A 81 13.88 -17.68 6.11
N ASP A 82 13.91 -17.61 7.43
CA ASP A 82 14.94 -18.22 8.28
C ASP A 82 15.12 -19.74 8.07
N ALA A 83 14.04 -20.43 7.69
CA ALA A 83 14.08 -21.85 7.36
C ALA A 83 14.94 -22.16 6.11
N ASN A 84 15.11 -21.19 5.21
CA ASN A 84 15.90 -21.32 3.98
C ASN A 84 17.30 -20.70 4.10
N ALA A 85 17.57 -19.93 5.17
CA ALA A 85 18.87 -19.34 5.43
C ALA A 85 19.86 -20.33 6.08
N ALA A 86 19.36 -21.43 6.65
CA ALA A 86 20.17 -22.46 7.30
C ALA A 86 20.85 -23.45 6.32
N ASP A 87 20.47 -23.44 5.03
CA ASP A 87 21.11 -24.24 3.98
C ASP A 87 22.28 -23.48 3.30
N ALA A 88 22.57 -22.24 3.73
CA ALA A 88 23.74 -21.47 3.31
C ALA A 88 24.98 -21.85 4.16
N ASP A 89 25.36 -23.13 4.11
CA ASP A 89 26.63 -23.62 4.66
C ASP A 89 27.66 -23.70 3.52
N ASP A 90 28.27 -22.56 3.18
CA ASP A 90 29.72 -22.43 2.90
C ASP A 90 30.05 -20.98 2.47
N GLY A 91 30.44 -20.14 3.43
CA GLY A 91 31.48 -19.13 3.22
C GLY A 91 31.33 -18.00 2.18
N ASP A 92 30.19 -17.77 1.52
CA ASP A 92 30.04 -16.60 0.65
C ASP A 92 29.57 -15.37 1.45
N PRO A 93 30.35 -14.27 1.48
CA PRO A 93 29.99 -13.06 2.23
C PRO A 93 28.72 -12.36 1.71
N GLY A 94 28.13 -12.81 0.59
CA GLY A 94 26.85 -12.32 0.06
C GLY A 94 25.61 -12.80 0.82
N ASP A 95 25.71 -13.85 1.65
CA ASP A 95 24.57 -14.46 2.35
C ASP A 95 24.30 -13.87 3.75
N VAL A 96 25.10 -12.88 4.19
CA VAL A 96 24.82 -12.17 5.45
C VAL A 96 23.64 -11.21 5.23
N PRO A 97 22.50 -11.37 5.93
CA PRO A 97 21.34 -10.52 5.71
C PRO A 97 21.65 -9.08 6.09
N LEU A 98 21.34 -8.17 5.15
CA LEU A 98 21.41 -6.72 5.29
C LEU A 98 20.47 -6.21 6.40
N LEU A 99 19.33 -6.90 6.60
CA LEU A 99 18.32 -6.59 7.61
C LEU A 99 17.56 -7.86 8.00
N ARG A 100 17.17 -7.99 9.28
CA ARG A 100 16.25 -9.04 9.74
C ARG A 100 15.03 -8.43 10.43
N VAL A 101 13.86 -8.96 10.10
CA VAL A 101 12.58 -8.59 10.72
C VAL A 101 11.79 -9.87 11.00
N GLY A 102 11.70 -10.26 12.28
CA GLY A 102 11.15 -11.57 12.64
C GLY A 102 11.96 -12.69 11.99
N GLY A 103 11.28 -13.63 11.34
CA GLY A 103 11.92 -14.73 10.58
C GLY A 103 12.38 -14.36 9.16
N ALA A 104 12.06 -13.16 8.68
CA ALA A 104 12.43 -12.72 7.33
C ALA A 104 13.79 -12.00 7.33
N GLY A 105 14.71 -12.43 6.47
CA GLY A 105 15.97 -11.77 6.15
C GLY A 105 15.91 -11.06 4.81
N VAL A 106 16.46 -9.85 4.73
CA VAL A 106 16.74 -9.15 3.48
C VAL A 106 18.20 -9.36 3.14
N VAL A 107 18.48 -9.93 1.97
CA VAL A 107 19.84 -10.24 1.49
C VAL A 107 20.17 -9.42 0.26
N ASP A 108 21.46 -9.34 -0.07
CA ASP A 108 21.90 -8.77 -1.35
C ASP A 108 21.63 -9.76 -2.50
N GLY A 109 21.36 -9.23 -3.69
CA GLY A 109 20.91 -10.02 -4.84
C GLY A 109 19.39 -10.26 -4.85
N GLY A 110 18.79 -10.22 -6.04
CA GLY A 110 17.35 -10.42 -6.24
C GLY A 110 16.74 -9.43 -7.22
N ASP A 111 15.42 -9.47 -7.38
CA ASP A 111 14.65 -8.61 -8.29
C ASP A 111 13.84 -7.52 -7.56
N ARG A 112 13.93 -7.46 -6.23
CA ARG A 112 13.18 -6.50 -5.41
C ARG A 112 13.98 -5.24 -5.17
N THR A 113 13.27 -4.20 -4.73
CA THR A 113 13.84 -2.93 -4.28
C THR A 113 13.44 -2.67 -2.84
N ALA A 114 14.43 -2.53 -1.95
CA ALA A 114 14.22 -2.05 -0.59
C ALA A 114 14.07 -0.53 -0.58
N ILE A 115 13.12 -0.05 0.23
CA ILE A 115 12.91 1.37 0.51
C ILE A 115 13.09 1.55 2.01
N LEU A 116 14.14 2.28 2.40
CA LEU A 116 14.40 2.66 3.79
C LEU A 116 14.03 4.12 4.00
N ALA A 117 13.04 4.37 4.85
CA ALA A 117 12.73 5.69 5.36
C ALA A 117 13.28 5.83 6.78
N ALA A 118 14.08 6.88 7.02
CA ALA A 118 14.66 7.19 8.32
C ALA A 118 14.43 8.66 8.66
N GLY A 119 14.29 8.99 9.95
CA GLY A 119 13.96 10.33 10.43
C GLY A 119 12.71 10.31 11.32
N ASP A 120 11.92 11.38 11.28
CA ASP A 120 10.68 11.52 12.07
C ASP A 120 9.52 10.72 11.44
N VAL A 121 9.75 9.44 11.17
CA VAL A 121 8.78 8.49 10.64
C VAL A 121 8.33 7.54 11.75
N ASP A 122 7.03 7.47 11.97
CA ASP A 122 6.41 6.54 12.90
C ASP A 122 5.19 5.86 12.23
N PRO A 123 4.64 4.78 12.80
CA PRO A 123 3.51 4.06 12.20
C PRO A 123 2.23 4.90 12.08
N ALA A 124 2.13 6.02 12.80
CA ALA A 124 1.01 6.95 12.77
C ALA A 124 1.23 8.12 11.79
N ALA A 125 2.42 8.26 11.20
CA ALA A 125 2.69 9.28 10.18
C ALA A 125 1.76 9.10 8.97
N ARG A 126 1.11 10.19 8.52
CA ARG A 126 0.11 10.24 7.43
C ARG A 126 0.29 11.39 6.46
#